data_AF-A0A964UGW0-F1
#
_entry.id   AF-A0A964UGW0-F1
#
_cell.length_a   1.000
_cell.length_b   1.000
_cell.length_c   1.000
_cell.angle_alpha   90.00
_cell.angle_beta   90.00
_cell.angle_gamma   90.00
#
_symmetry.space_group_name_H-M   'P 1'
#
loop_
_entity.id
_entity.type
_entity.pdbx_description
1 polymer ?
#
loop_
_entity_poly.entity_id
_entity_poly.type
_entity_poly.pdbx_seq_one_letter_code
_entity_poly.pdbx_strand_id
1 'polypeptide(L)'
;MRYVLIALVSVCAAAGGLWVLTSEQGTSEQTMAFIESYGTYRALAEEERALLARPGNEDAEVRARVHEHLTALLTGDLTSAERLTRAEEAAEDLALQEETVAAIGAVAPRVTAAREELAVQVADLPAPLRPEARELVALLKERRVLVGRIADELAATHDQTAAIVARIIAEEGRLSPAHVAEINAGTSVAEERFDEVRRAYQELDTLSEEIDDHERAFVGAALG
;
A
#
# COMPACT_ATOMS: atom_id res chain seq x y z
N MET A 1 24.61 -41.79 15.17
CA MET A 1 23.51 -42.47 15.90
C MET A 1 23.36 -41.77 17.24
N ARG A 2 22.29 -40.99 17.47
CA ARG A 2 21.12 -41.36 18.33
C ARG A 2 21.57 -41.64 19.79
N TYR A 3 21.24 -40.90 20.85
CA TYR A 3 20.16 -39.97 21.18
C TYR A 3 20.62 -38.93 22.23
N VAL A 4 19.96 -37.77 22.21
CA VAL A 4 20.08 -36.64 23.14
C VAL A 4 19.60 -37.02 24.54
N LEU A 5 20.37 -36.62 25.56
CA LEU A 5 20.01 -36.67 26.98
C LEU A 5 18.74 -35.84 27.24
N ILE A 6 17.64 -36.51 27.59
CA ILE A 6 16.52 -35.90 28.28
C ILE A 6 16.77 -36.09 29.78
N ALA A 7 17.25 -35.04 30.45
CA ALA A 7 17.24 -34.98 31.90
C ALA A 7 15.98 -34.26 32.36
N LEU A 8 14.99 -35.05 32.79
CA LEU A 8 13.89 -34.60 33.63
C LEU A 8 14.45 -34.02 34.93
N VAL A 9 14.01 -32.81 35.29
CA VAL A 9 13.94 -32.38 36.69
C VAL A 9 12.49 -32.01 36.99
N SER A 10 11.86 -32.86 37.79
CA SER A 10 10.62 -32.64 38.55
C SER A 10 11.08 -32.47 40.02
N VAL A 11 10.52 -31.70 40.95
CA VAL A 11 9.25 -30.97 41.10
C VAL A 11 9.32 -30.23 42.48
N CYS A 12 8.48 -29.20 42.68
CA CYS A 12 8.07 -28.54 43.95
C CYS A 12 8.80 -27.28 44.46
N ALA A 13 8.51 -26.15 43.80
CA ALA A 13 8.05 -24.91 44.47
C ALA A 13 6.70 -24.52 43.86
N ALA A 14 5.69 -25.34 44.17
CA ALA A 14 4.40 -25.43 43.49
C ALA A 14 3.39 -24.39 44.00
N ALA A 15 3.45 -23.19 43.45
CA ALA A 15 2.33 -22.26 43.22
C ALA A 15 2.87 -20.99 42.54
N GLY A 16 4.03 -20.50 42.98
CA GLY A 16 4.75 -19.38 42.37
C GLY A 16 5.60 -19.78 41.16
N GLY A 17 6.31 -20.92 41.22
CA GLY A 17 7.20 -21.35 40.13
C GLY A 17 6.48 -21.86 38.89
N LEU A 18 5.28 -22.45 39.04
CA LEU A 18 4.45 -22.83 37.90
C LEU A 18 3.87 -21.58 37.23
N TRP A 19 3.45 -20.58 38.01
CA TRP A 19 2.97 -19.30 37.48
C TRP A 19 4.08 -18.55 36.75
N VAL A 20 5.31 -18.53 37.29
CA VAL A 20 6.49 -17.91 36.64
C VAL A 20 6.90 -18.64 35.37
N LEU A 21 6.89 -19.98 35.34
CA LEU A 21 7.20 -20.75 34.13
C LEU A 21 6.10 -20.64 33.06
N THR A 22 4.83 -20.67 33.46
CA THR A 22 3.72 -20.42 32.52
C THR A 22 3.62 -18.96 32.11
N SER A 23 4.05 -18.02 32.95
CA SER A 23 4.09 -16.60 32.60
C SER A 23 5.25 -16.31 31.67
N GLU A 24 6.45 -16.87 31.89
CA GLU A 24 7.60 -16.71 30.99
C GLU A 24 7.35 -17.40 29.65
N GLN A 25 6.81 -18.64 29.65
CA GLN A 25 6.37 -19.30 28.40
C GLN A 25 5.22 -18.56 27.72
N GLY A 26 4.20 -18.12 28.46
CA GLY A 26 3.08 -17.35 27.91
C GLY A 26 3.51 -15.99 27.35
N THR A 27 4.46 -15.31 27.99
CA THR A 27 5.04 -14.06 27.47
C THR A 27 5.90 -14.29 26.24
N SER A 28 6.60 -15.42 26.15
CA SER A 28 7.37 -15.79 24.96
C SER A 28 6.42 -16.14 23.80
N GLU A 29 5.35 -16.89 24.04
CA GLU A 29 4.33 -17.22 23.04
C GLU A 29 3.62 -15.97 22.52
N GLN A 30 3.20 -15.05 23.39
CA GLN A 30 2.55 -13.79 23.00
C GLN A 30 3.48 -12.89 22.18
N THR A 31 4.76 -12.80 22.57
CA THR A 31 5.76 -12.00 21.86
C THR A 31 6.05 -12.59 20.47
N MET A 32 6.17 -13.92 20.36
CA MET A 32 6.35 -14.60 19.08
C MET A 32 5.12 -14.45 18.18
N ALA A 33 3.90 -14.57 18.72
CA ALA A 33 2.67 -14.36 17.97
C ALA A 33 2.57 -12.93 17.39
N PHE A 34 3.01 -11.92 18.15
CA PHE A 34 3.08 -10.55 17.65
C PHE A 34 4.08 -10.40 16.51
N ILE A 35 5.27 -11.00 16.62
CA ILE A 35 6.29 -10.98 15.56
C ILE A 35 5.76 -11.67 14.28
N GLU A 36 5.09 -12.81 14.41
CA GLU A 36 4.49 -13.53 13.27
C GLU A 36 3.36 -12.72 12.60
N SER A 37 2.50 -12.11 13.40
CA SER A 37 1.42 -11.23 12.92
C SER A 37 2.00 -9.99 12.23
N TYR A 38 3.10 -9.45 12.74
CA TYR A 38 3.80 -8.33 12.12
C TYR A 38 4.44 -8.74 10.79
N GLY A 39 5.03 -9.95 10.71
CA GLY A 39 5.52 -10.51 9.46
C GLY A 39 4.40 -10.67 8.40
N THR A 40 3.20 -11.06 8.83
CA THR A 40 2.01 -11.12 7.96
C THR A 40 1.61 -9.73 7.47
N TYR A 41 1.51 -8.74 8.37
CA TYR A 41 1.26 -7.36 8.00
C TYR A 41 2.30 -6.85 6.99
N ARG A 42 3.59 -7.09 7.25
CA ARG A 42 4.70 -6.63 6.40
C ARG A 42 4.61 -7.22 4.99
N ALA A 43 4.29 -8.50 4.86
CA ALA A 43 4.10 -9.14 3.56
C ALA A 43 2.94 -8.50 2.77
N LEU A 44 1.82 -8.20 3.43
CA LEU A 44 0.67 -7.52 2.81
C LEU A 44 0.99 -6.06 2.46
N ALA A 45 1.72 -5.36 3.33
CA ALA A 45 2.15 -3.99 3.12
C ALA A 45 3.12 -3.89 1.94
N GLU A 46 3.99 -4.89 1.74
CA GLU A 46 4.88 -4.98 0.58
C GLU A 46 4.13 -5.32 -0.71
N GLU A 47 3.13 -6.22 -0.65
CA GLU A 47 2.20 -6.48 -1.77
C GLU A 47 1.52 -5.16 -2.20
N GLU A 48 0.97 -4.41 -1.24
CA GLU A 48 0.35 -3.10 -1.46
C GLU A 48 1.36 -2.07 -2.01
N ARG A 49 2.57 -2.01 -1.43
CA ARG A 49 3.64 -1.13 -1.91
C ARG A 49 4.02 -1.46 -3.34
N ALA A 50 4.14 -2.73 -3.71
CA ALA A 50 4.49 -3.14 -5.06
C ALA A 50 3.43 -2.72 -6.10
N LEU A 51 2.14 -2.71 -5.72
CA LEU A 51 1.05 -2.24 -6.59
C LEU A 51 1.09 -0.72 -6.81
N LEU A 52 1.39 0.06 -5.75
CA LEU A 52 1.58 1.51 -5.84
C LEU A 52 2.87 1.88 -6.59
N ALA A 53 3.94 1.16 -6.27
CA ALA A 53 5.32 1.39 -6.69
C ALA A 53 5.70 0.56 -7.92
N ARG A 54 4.83 0.45 -8.92
CA ARG A 54 5.27 0.04 -10.26
C ARG A 54 5.95 1.16 -11.08
N PRO A 55 7.05 1.81 -10.64
CA PRO A 55 8.08 2.25 -11.58
C PRO A 55 8.99 1.07 -11.95
N GLY A 56 8.98 0.66 -13.24
CA GLY A 56 10.03 -0.21 -13.80
C GLY A 56 9.65 -1.62 -14.29
N ASN A 57 8.38 -2.03 -14.32
CA ASN A 57 7.94 -3.31 -14.90
C ASN A 57 6.56 -3.11 -15.54
N GLU A 58 6.47 -3.18 -16.87
CA GLU A 58 5.27 -3.29 -17.74
C GLU A 58 4.13 -2.25 -17.54
N ASP A 59 3.66 -1.94 -16.33
CA ASP A 59 2.66 -0.88 -16.05
C ASP A 59 3.23 0.54 -16.08
N ALA A 60 4.54 0.70 -15.87
CA ALA A 60 5.20 1.97 -16.17
C ALA A 60 5.16 2.24 -17.68
N GLU A 61 5.22 1.17 -18.50
CA GLU A 61 5.02 1.29 -19.94
C GLU A 61 3.54 1.55 -20.25
N VAL A 62 2.59 0.88 -19.59
CA VAL A 62 1.15 1.19 -19.74
C VAL A 62 0.86 2.64 -19.36
N ARG A 63 1.36 3.14 -18.22
CA ARG A 63 1.21 4.55 -17.82
C ARG A 63 1.90 5.52 -18.76
N ALA A 64 3.11 5.21 -19.21
CA ALA A 64 3.81 6.03 -20.20
C ALA A 64 3.08 6.04 -21.54
N ARG A 65 2.56 4.90 -22.00
CA ARG A 65 1.72 4.79 -23.18
C ARG A 65 0.43 5.57 -23.00
N VAL A 66 -0.33 5.40 -21.92
CA VAL A 66 -1.53 6.21 -21.65
C VAL A 66 -1.21 7.71 -21.67
N HIS A 67 -0.08 8.12 -21.10
CA HIS A 67 0.37 9.51 -21.16
C HIS A 67 0.74 9.96 -22.58
N GLU A 68 1.41 9.11 -23.35
CA GLU A 68 1.73 9.35 -24.76
C GLU A 68 0.46 9.44 -25.63
N HIS A 69 -0.49 8.53 -25.41
CA HIS A 69 -1.82 8.54 -26.01
C HIS A 69 -2.52 9.85 -25.70
N LEU A 70 -2.66 10.22 -24.42
CA LEU A 70 -3.25 11.49 -24.00
C LEU A 70 -2.57 12.69 -24.64
N THR A 71 -1.24 12.73 -24.65
CA THR A 71 -0.48 13.83 -25.25
C THR A 71 -0.78 13.93 -26.75
N ALA A 72 -0.71 12.82 -27.48
CA ALA A 72 -1.05 12.78 -28.90
C ALA A 72 -2.52 13.18 -29.15
N LEU A 73 -3.44 12.69 -28.32
CA LEU A 73 -4.88 12.98 -28.39
C LEU A 73 -5.23 14.43 -28.09
N LEU A 74 -4.40 15.18 -27.37
CA LEU A 74 -4.71 16.55 -26.95
C LEU A 74 -3.91 17.60 -27.70
N THR A 75 -2.63 17.31 -27.99
CA THR A 75 -1.71 18.29 -28.60
C THR A 75 -1.25 17.88 -29.99
N GLY A 76 -1.52 16.64 -30.42
CA GLY A 76 -1.13 16.14 -31.74
C GLY A 76 -1.96 16.74 -32.86
N ASP A 77 -1.29 17.00 -33.99
CA ASP A 77 -1.94 17.31 -35.27
C ASP A 77 -2.48 16.02 -35.90
N LEU A 78 -3.60 15.54 -35.34
CA LEU A 78 -4.28 14.32 -35.76
C LEU A 78 -5.62 14.67 -36.41
N THR A 79 -5.92 14.01 -37.53
CA THR A 79 -7.28 13.98 -38.08
C THR A 79 -8.25 13.30 -37.09
N SER A 80 -9.55 13.52 -37.27
CA SER A 80 -10.55 12.86 -36.40
C SER A 80 -10.44 11.33 -36.44
N ALA A 81 -10.17 10.76 -37.62
CA ALA A 81 -10.02 9.31 -37.77
C ALA A 81 -8.79 8.77 -37.01
N GLU A 82 -7.63 9.42 -37.15
CA GLU A 82 -6.41 9.04 -36.41
C GLU A 82 -6.59 9.22 -34.90
N ARG A 83 -7.27 10.30 -34.49
CA ARG A 83 -7.57 10.57 -33.08
C ARG A 83 -8.51 9.52 -32.49
N LEU A 84 -9.51 9.08 -33.25
CA LEU A 84 -10.41 8.00 -32.83
C LEU A 84 -9.63 6.70 -32.58
N THR A 85 -8.83 6.25 -33.55
CA THR A 85 -8.01 5.04 -33.39
C THR A 85 -7.08 5.15 -32.19
N ARG A 86 -6.40 6.30 -32.02
CA ARG A 86 -5.51 6.50 -30.88
C ARG A 86 -6.24 6.50 -29.53
N ALA A 87 -7.51 6.94 -29.51
CA ALA A 87 -8.36 6.93 -28.32
C ALA A 87 -8.84 5.52 -27.99
N GLU A 88 -9.17 4.71 -29.00
CA GLU A 88 -9.49 3.29 -28.81
C GLU A 88 -8.28 2.53 -28.23
N GLU A 89 -7.08 2.74 -28.76
CA GLU A 89 -5.85 2.18 -28.18
C GLU A 89 -5.63 2.65 -26.73
N ALA A 90 -5.87 3.95 -26.46
CA ALA A 90 -5.76 4.49 -25.10
C ALA A 90 -6.76 3.85 -24.13
N ALA A 91 -7.97 3.54 -24.60
CA ALA A 91 -9.00 2.89 -23.81
C ALA A 91 -8.62 1.45 -23.43
N GLU A 92 -7.94 0.72 -24.33
CA GLU A 92 -7.38 -0.61 -24.03
C GLU A 92 -6.31 -0.54 -22.94
N ASP A 93 -5.36 0.39 -23.05
CA ASP A 93 -4.32 0.58 -22.03
C ASP A 93 -4.91 1.09 -20.69
N LEU A 94 -5.98 1.89 -20.72
CA LEU A 94 -6.69 2.30 -19.51
C LEU A 94 -7.38 1.12 -18.81
N ALA A 95 -7.97 0.18 -19.55
CA ALA A 95 -8.56 -1.01 -18.94
C ALA A 95 -7.53 -1.83 -18.13
N LEU A 96 -6.27 -1.87 -18.59
CA LEU A 96 -5.17 -2.50 -17.83
C LEU A 96 -4.82 -1.72 -16.55
N GLN A 97 -4.91 -0.39 -16.57
CA GLN A 97 -4.72 0.43 -15.36
C GLN A 97 -5.84 0.25 -14.34
N GLU A 98 -7.09 0.08 -14.80
CA GLU A 98 -8.25 -0.16 -13.94
C GLU A 98 -8.05 -1.46 -13.12
N GLU A 99 -7.48 -2.51 -13.71
CA GLU A 99 -7.14 -3.73 -12.98
C GLU A 99 -6.14 -3.47 -11.85
N THR A 100 -5.19 -2.55 -12.05
CA THR A 100 -4.22 -2.15 -11.02
C THR A 100 -4.90 -1.39 -9.88
N VAL A 101 -5.77 -0.43 -10.20
CA VAL A 101 -6.55 0.32 -9.19
C VAL A 101 -7.43 -0.64 -8.38
N ALA A 102 -8.10 -1.59 -9.05
CA ALA A 102 -8.89 -2.61 -8.40
C ALA A 102 -8.05 -3.52 -7.48
N ALA A 103 -6.84 -3.90 -7.90
CA ALA A 103 -5.93 -4.71 -7.09
C ALA A 103 -5.48 -3.97 -5.81
N ILE A 104 -5.20 -2.66 -5.90
CA ILE A 104 -4.90 -1.82 -4.73
C ILE A 104 -6.10 -1.80 -3.77
N GLY A 105 -7.32 -1.63 -4.30
CA GLY A 105 -8.55 -1.70 -3.53
C GLY A 105 -8.78 -3.04 -2.84
N ALA A 106 -8.37 -4.15 -3.46
CA ALA A 106 -8.55 -5.50 -2.93
C ALA A 106 -7.58 -5.84 -1.78
N VAL A 107 -6.35 -5.31 -1.80
CA VAL A 107 -5.36 -5.57 -0.74
C VAL A 107 -5.57 -4.69 0.50
N ALA A 108 -6.08 -3.47 0.33
CA ALA A 108 -6.34 -2.49 1.39
C ALA A 108 -7.09 -3.03 2.63
N PRO A 109 -8.22 -3.78 2.51
CA PRO A 109 -8.91 -4.32 3.68
C PRO A 109 -8.09 -5.37 4.42
N ARG A 110 -7.25 -6.16 3.72
CA ARG A 110 -6.39 -7.18 4.32
C ARG A 110 -5.27 -6.54 5.15
N VAL A 111 -4.64 -5.49 4.63
CA VAL A 111 -3.62 -4.70 5.36
C VAL A 111 -4.24 -4.06 6.61
N THR A 112 -5.44 -3.51 6.47
CA THR A 112 -6.15 -2.87 7.58
C THR A 112 -6.48 -3.88 8.69
N ALA A 113 -6.99 -5.06 8.32
CA ALA A 113 -7.29 -6.14 9.27
C ALA A 113 -6.03 -6.63 10.00
N ALA A 114 -4.93 -6.87 9.28
CA ALA A 114 -3.66 -7.30 9.89
C ALA A 114 -3.11 -6.25 10.89
N ARG A 115 -3.23 -4.96 10.57
CA ARG A 115 -2.87 -3.87 11.50
C ARG A 115 -3.77 -3.84 12.73
N GLU A 116 -5.08 -4.05 12.56
CA GLU A 116 -6.03 -4.10 13.68
C GLU A 116 -5.76 -5.27 14.61
N GLU A 117 -5.39 -6.41 14.06
CA GLU A 117 -4.95 -7.57 14.84
C GLU A 117 -3.72 -7.24 15.69
N LEU A 118 -2.69 -6.62 15.11
CA LEU A 118 -1.53 -6.14 15.86
C LEU A 118 -1.92 -5.18 16.98
N ALA A 119 -2.83 -4.24 16.73
CA ALA A 119 -3.29 -3.28 17.72
C ALA A 119 -3.97 -3.95 18.93
N VAL A 120 -4.68 -5.05 18.71
CA VAL A 120 -5.29 -5.86 19.78
C VAL A 120 -4.21 -6.58 20.58
N GLN A 121 -3.26 -7.23 19.90
CA GLN A 121 -2.21 -8.04 20.53
C GLN A 121 -1.26 -7.21 21.42
N VAL A 122 -1.13 -5.90 21.19
CA VAL A 122 -0.36 -4.99 22.07
C VAL A 122 -0.74 -5.12 23.55
N ALA A 123 -2.01 -5.35 23.86
CA ALA A 123 -2.48 -5.48 25.24
C ALA A 123 -1.91 -6.73 25.94
N ASP A 124 -1.67 -7.79 25.16
CA ASP A 124 -1.21 -9.10 25.62
C ASP A 124 0.31 -9.16 25.74
N LEU A 125 1.05 -8.21 25.16
CA LEU A 125 2.51 -8.15 25.27
C LEU A 125 3.00 -7.94 26.72
N PRO A 126 4.23 -8.38 27.04
CA PRO A 126 4.92 -8.01 28.27
C PRO A 126 4.98 -6.50 28.45
N ALA A 127 4.79 -6.00 29.69
CA ALA A 127 4.74 -4.57 29.97
C ALA A 127 5.93 -3.75 29.42
N PRO A 128 7.19 -4.25 29.43
CA PRO A 128 8.32 -3.53 28.85
C PRO A 128 8.26 -3.36 27.32
N LEU A 129 7.54 -4.22 26.59
CA LEU A 129 7.47 -4.20 25.12
C LEU A 129 6.27 -3.41 24.57
N ARG A 130 5.28 -3.13 25.43
CA ARG A 130 4.04 -2.44 25.04
C ARG A 130 4.28 -1.03 24.48
N PRO A 131 5.16 -0.18 25.04
CA PRO A 131 5.37 1.16 24.51
C PRO A 131 5.86 1.13 23.05
N GLU A 132 6.88 0.33 22.76
CA GLU A 132 7.48 0.19 21.44
C GLU A 132 6.47 -0.41 20.44
N ALA A 133 5.72 -1.42 20.85
CA ALA A 133 4.67 -2.00 20.00
C ALA A 133 3.52 -1.03 19.70
N ARG A 134 3.15 -0.16 20.65
CA ARG A 134 2.13 0.89 20.43
C ARG A 134 2.59 1.92 19.42
N GLU A 135 3.84 2.37 19.56
CA GLU A 135 4.45 3.34 18.65
C GLU A 135 4.49 2.76 17.23
N LEU A 136 4.99 1.52 17.09
CA LEU A 136 5.01 0.81 15.81
C LEU A 136 3.62 0.74 15.19
N VAL A 137 2.60 0.26 15.91
CA VAL A 137 1.23 0.17 15.41
C VAL A 137 0.63 1.53 15.04
N ALA A 138 1.00 2.61 15.75
CA ALA A 138 0.59 3.96 15.39
C ALA A 138 1.19 4.39 14.06
N LEU A 139 2.49 4.18 13.84
CA LEU A 139 3.16 4.45 12.56
C LEU A 139 2.56 3.61 11.42
N LEU A 140 2.24 2.34 11.66
CA LEU A 140 1.56 1.49 10.67
C LEU A 140 0.18 2.05 10.27
N LYS A 141 -0.53 2.68 11.21
CA LYS A 141 -1.81 3.36 10.94
C LYS A 141 -1.59 4.58 10.05
N GLU A 142 -0.60 5.41 10.37
CA GLU A 142 -0.25 6.59 9.57
C GLU A 142 0.16 6.20 8.15
N ARG A 143 0.95 5.13 8.00
CA ARG A 143 1.33 4.57 6.69
C ARG A 143 0.10 4.22 5.88
N ARG A 144 -0.87 3.53 6.49
CA ARG A 144 -2.11 3.14 5.80
C ARG A 144 -2.92 4.35 5.35
N VAL A 145 -2.94 5.44 6.13
CA VAL A 145 -3.60 6.69 5.72
C VAL A 145 -2.93 7.30 4.49
N LEU A 146 -1.60 7.39 4.48
CA LEU A 146 -0.84 7.91 3.32
C LEU A 146 -1.06 7.05 2.07
N VAL A 147 -0.98 5.74 2.22
CA VAL A 147 -1.22 4.82 1.10
C VAL A 147 -2.65 4.92 0.58
N GLY A 148 -3.64 5.04 1.47
CA GLY A 148 -5.03 5.27 1.09
C GLY A 148 -5.17 6.53 0.24
N ARG A 149 -4.57 7.64 0.68
CA ARG A 149 -4.57 8.91 -0.08
C ARG A 149 -3.95 8.76 -1.47
N ILE A 150 -2.79 8.09 -1.58
CA ILE A 150 -2.16 7.86 -2.89
C ILE A 150 -3.08 7.04 -3.79
N ALA A 151 -3.70 5.97 -3.27
CA ALA A 151 -4.60 5.13 -4.03
C ALA A 151 -5.84 5.90 -4.53
N ASP A 152 -6.44 6.73 -3.68
CA ASP A 152 -7.61 7.54 -4.01
C ASP A 152 -7.28 8.54 -5.14
N GLU A 153 -6.12 9.19 -5.08
CA GLU A 153 -5.69 10.13 -6.12
C GLU A 153 -5.34 9.43 -7.45
N LEU A 154 -4.76 8.23 -7.40
CA LEU A 154 -4.54 7.41 -8.59
C LEU A 154 -5.86 7.01 -9.25
N ALA A 155 -6.85 6.59 -8.46
CA ALA A 155 -8.19 6.26 -8.96
C ALA A 155 -8.88 7.49 -9.58
N ALA A 156 -8.86 8.64 -8.90
CA ALA A 156 -9.45 9.87 -9.41
C ALA A 156 -8.78 10.35 -10.72
N THR A 157 -7.47 10.17 -10.84
CA THR A 157 -6.71 10.49 -12.06
C THR A 157 -7.05 9.53 -13.20
N HIS A 158 -7.22 8.24 -12.88
CA HIS A 158 -7.68 7.23 -13.83
C HIS A 158 -9.09 7.58 -14.37
N ASP A 159 -10.04 7.84 -13.48
CA ASP A 159 -11.43 8.19 -13.84
C ASP A 159 -11.50 9.41 -14.75
N GLN A 160 -10.75 10.47 -14.42
CA GLN A 160 -10.69 11.68 -15.25
C GLN A 160 -10.13 11.36 -16.64
N THR A 161 -9.07 10.55 -16.72
CA THR A 161 -8.45 10.17 -17.98
C THR A 161 -9.39 9.32 -18.84
N ALA A 162 -10.05 8.33 -18.23
CA ALA A 162 -11.02 7.48 -18.88
C ALA A 162 -12.22 8.29 -19.42
N ALA A 163 -12.69 9.28 -18.67
CA ALA A 163 -13.76 10.16 -19.11
C ALA A 163 -13.37 10.97 -20.36
N ILE A 164 -12.14 11.50 -20.42
CA ILE A 164 -11.62 12.22 -21.58
C ILE A 164 -11.59 11.29 -22.81
N VAL A 165 -11.00 10.11 -22.67
CA VAL A 165 -10.86 9.14 -23.77
C VAL A 165 -12.23 8.66 -24.27
N ALA A 166 -13.12 8.26 -23.36
CA ALA A 166 -14.47 7.81 -23.71
C ALA A 166 -15.25 8.87 -24.47
N ARG A 167 -15.06 10.15 -24.10
CA ARG A 167 -15.71 11.26 -24.79
C ARG A 167 -15.17 11.46 -26.20
N ILE A 168 -13.85 11.39 -26.40
CA ILE A 168 -13.23 11.48 -27.73
C ILE A 168 -13.76 10.36 -28.64
N ILE A 169 -13.88 9.13 -28.12
CA ILE A 169 -14.45 8.00 -28.85
C ILE A 169 -15.91 8.26 -29.23
N ALA A 170 -16.74 8.68 -28.27
CA ALA A 170 -18.16 8.96 -28.49
C ALA A 170 -18.42 10.04 -29.56
N GLU A 171 -17.43 10.91 -29.80
CA GLU A 171 -17.49 11.96 -30.81
C GLU A 171 -16.72 11.64 -32.09
N GLU A 172 -16.31 10.38 -32.25
CA GLU A 172 -15.61 9.87 -33.43
C GLU A 172 -14.29 10.62 -33.67
N GLY A 173 -13.56 10.90 -32.58
CA GLY A 173 -12.26 11.58 -32.61
C GLY A 173 -12.32 13.10 -32.82
N ARG A 174 -13.52 13.71 -32.79
CA ARG A 174 -13.64 15.17 -32.88
C ARG A 174 -13.33 15.83 -31.52
N LEU A 175 -12.45 16.83 -31.55
CA LEU A 175 -12.16 17.67 -30.38
C LEU A 175 -12.83 19.03 -30.56
N SER A 176 -13.99 19.23 -29.94
CA SER A 176 -14.68 20.52 -29.98
C SER A 176 -13.95 21.56 -29.09
N PRO A 177 -14.10 22.86 -29.35
CA PRO A 177 -13.60 23.90 -28.44
C PRO A 177 -14.12 23.77 -27.01
N ALA A 178 -15.33 23.22 -26.83
CA ALA A 178 -15.88 22.97 -25.49
C ALA A 178 -15.11 21.86 -24.75
N HIS A 179 -14.67 20.82 -25.46
CA HIS A 179 -13.84 19.75 -24.86
C HIS A 179 -12.47 20.26 -24.47
N VAL A 180 -11.84 21.08 -25.31
CA VAL A 180 -10.57 21.72 -24.96
C VAL A 180 -10.73 22.59 -23.72
N ALA A 181 -11.82 23.35 -23.62
CA ALA A 181 -12.08 24.19 -22.46
C ALA A 181 -12.29 23.38 -21.16
N GLU A 182 -13.02 22.27 -21.23
CA GLU A 182 -13.25 21.37 -20.08
C GLU A 182 -11.97 20.69 -19.62
N ILE A 183 -11.17 20.18 -20.56
CA ILE A 183 -9.87 19.54 -20.27
C ILE A 183 -8.91 20.56 -19.64
N ASN A 184 -8.85 21.78 -20.19
CA ASN A 184 -8.03 22.85 -19.63
C ASN A 184 -8.50 23.24 -18.22
N ALA A 185 -9.80 23.29 -17.96
CA ALA A 185 -10.34 23.55 -16.63
C ALA A 185 -9.99 22.44 -15.62
N GLY A 186 -9.97 21.17 -16.08
CA GLY A 186 -9.56 20.03 -15.26
C GLY A 186 -8.04 19.90 -15.06
N THR A 187 -7.22 20.69 -15.77
CA THR A 187 -5.76 20.57 -15.74
C THR A 187 -5.17 21.06 -14.43
N SER A 188 -5.65 22.18 -13.88
CA SER A 188 -5.16 22.68 -12.58
C SER A 188 -5.46 21.71 -11.44
N VAL A 189 -6.63 21.07 -11.48
CA VAL A 189 -7.01 20.03 -10.50
C VAL A 189 -6.08 18.83 -10.62
N ALA A 190 -5.76 18.39 -11.85
CA ALA A 190 -4.83 17.28 -12.06
C ALA A 190 -3.40 17.61 -11.58
N GLU A 191 -2.93 18.84 -11.78
CA GLU A 191 -1.63 19.32 -11.26
C GLU A 191 -1.60 19.33 -9.73
N GLU A 192 -2.65 19.81 -9.07
CA GLU A 192 -2.78 19.77 -7.61
C GLU A 192 -2.71 18.32 -7.08
N ARG A 193 -3.46 17.40 -7.70
CA ARG A 193 -3.42 15.97 -7.34
C ARG A 193 -2.02 15.37 -7.52
N PHE A 194 -1.32 15.71 -8.59
CA PHE A 194 0.05 15.24 -8.82
C PHE A 194 1.00 15.72 -7.71
N ASP A 195 0.91 16.99 -7.32
CA ASP A 195 1.71 17.53 -6.22
C ASP A 195 1.37 16.91 -4.87
N GLU A 196 0.09 16.60 -4.63
CA GLU A 196 -0.35 15.87 -3.43
C GLU A 196 0.19 14.45 -3.39
N VAL A 197 0.09 13.70 -4.49
CA VAL A 197 0.63 12.34 -4.62
C VAL A 197 2.15 12.35 -4.41
N ARG A 198 2.85 13.30 -5.04
CA ARG A 198 4.31 13.45 -4.89
C ARG A 198 4.70 13.72 -3.43
N ARG A 199 3.97 14.59 -2.74
CA ARG A 199 4.20 14.87 -1.31
C ARG A 199 3.90 13.63 -0.45
N ALA A 200 2.81 12.93 -0.71
CA ALA A 200 2.43 11.72 0.02
C ALA A 200 3.46 10.59 -0.15
N TYR A 201 4.06 10.43 -1.33
CA TYR A 201 5.17 9.49 -1.53
C TYR A 201 6.40 9.87 -0.72
N GLN A 202 6.77 11.15 -0.67
CA GLN A 202 7.90 11.63 0.14
C GLN A 202 7.68 11.36 1.63
N GLU A 203 6.47 11.66 2.13
CA GLU A 203 6.08 11.37 3.51
C GLU A 203 6.08 9.86 3.81
N LEU A 204 5.61 9.04 2.85
CA LEU A 204 5.60 7.58 2.97
C LEU A 204 7.01 6.98 3.04
N ASP A 205 7.97 7.52 2.29
CA ASP A 205 9.36 7.05 2.34
C ASP A 205 9.99 7.35 3.70
N THR A 206 9.84 8.57 4.23
CA THR A 206 10.31 8.91 5.58
C THR A 206 9.66 8.03 6.64
N LEU A 207 8.34 7.85 6.58
CA LEU A 207 7.62 7.01 7.54
C LEU A 207 8.02 5.53 7.45
N SER A 208 8.40 5.05 6.26
CA SER A 208 8.90 3.67 6.09
C SER A 208 10.23 3.46 6.82
N GLU A 209 11.13 4.45 6.78
CA GLU A 209 12.39 4.41 7.54
C GLU A 209 12.14 4.40 9.06
N GLU A 210 11.21 5.22 9.54
CA GLU A 210 10.82 5.24 10.96
C GLU A 210 10.21 3.89 11.41
N ILE A 211 9.33 3.30 10.60
CA ILE A 211 8.75 1.97 10.86
C ILE A 211 9.85 0.91 10.98
N ASP A 212 10.83 0.91 10.07
CA ASP A 212 11.94 -0.05 10.10
C ASP A 212 12.83 0.12 11.34
N ASP A 213 13.04 1.36 11.80
CA ASP A 213 13.75 1.64 13.05
C ASP A 213 12.99 1.12 14.28
N HIS A 214 11.68 1.36 14.34
CA HIS A 214 10.82 0.88 15.43
C HIS A 214 10.66 -0.65 15.44
N GLU A 215 10.58 -1.29 14.27
CA GLU A 215 10.62 -2.74 14.14
C GLU A 215 11.91 -3.30 14.73
N ARG A 216 13.07 -2.75 14.33
CA ARG A 216 14.38 -3.19 14.85
C ARG A 216 14.49 -3.02 16.36
N ALA A 217 14.02 -1.89 16.89
CA ALA A 217 14.01 -1.64 18.33
C ALA A 217 13.11 -2.65 19.07
N PHE A 218 11.91 -2.91 18.56
CA PHE A 218 10.99 -3.88 19.15
C PHE A 218 11.56 -5.30 19.13
N VAL A 219 12.07 -5.77 17.98
CA VAL A 219 12.68 -7.11 17.86
C VAL A 219 13.92 -7.23 18.75
N GLY A 220 14.75 -6.18 18.82
CA GLY A 220 15.90 -6.14 19.71
C GLY A 220 15.52 -6.27 21.19
N ALA A 221 14.47 -5.57 21.62
CA ALA A 221 13.95 -5.66 22.99
C ALA A 221 13.24 -7.00 23.28
N ALA A 222 12.63 -7.62 22.26
CA ALA A 222 11.94 -8.90 22.40
C ALA A 222 12.89 -10.10 22.50
N LEU A 223 14.11 -10.00 21.94
CA LEU A 223 15.10 -11.08 21.88
C LEU A 223 16.27 -10.93 22.86
N GLY A 224 16.42 -9.77 23.51
CA GLY A 224 17.51 -9.45 24.45
C GLY A 224 17.10 -9.55 25.91
#